data_AF-A0A376ZUG2-F1
#
_entry.id   AF-A0A376ZUG2-F1
#
_cell.length_a   1.000
_cell.length_b   1.000
_cell.length_c   1.000
_cell.angle_alpha   90.00
_cell.angle_beta   90.00
_cell.angle_gamma   90.00
#
_symmetry.space_group_name_H-M   'P 1'
#
loop_
_entity.id
_entity.type
_entity.pdbx_description
1 polymer ?
#
loop_
_entity_poly.entity_id
_entity_poly.type
_entity_poly.pdbx_seq_one_letter_code
_entity_poly.pdbx_strand_id
1 'polypeptide(L)' 'MALGSDSHTAFTMGEFEECLKILDAVDFPPERILNVSPRRLLNFLESRGMAPIAEFADL' A
#
# COMPACT_ATOMS: atom_id res chain seq x y z
N MET A 1 5.33 -1.70 5.63
CA MET A 1 5.13 -0.23 5.58
C MET A 1 3.92 0.05 4.71
N ALA A 2 3.08 1.00 5.10
CA ALA A 2 1.97 1.49 4.28
C ALA A 2 2.30 2.91 3.82
N LEU A 3 2.05 3.20 2.55
CA LEU A 3 2.11 4.54 1.97
C LEU A 3 0.70 5.12 1.97
N GLY A 4 0.58 6.36 2.43
CA GLY A 4 -0.67 7.13 2.42
C GLY A 4 -0.33 8.55 2.04
N SER A 5 -1.05 9.11 1.06
CA SER A 5 -0.80 10.48 0.58
C SER A 5 -1.35 11.52 1.55
N ASP A 6 -2.15 11.09 2.54
CA ASP A 6 -2.86 11.95 3.50
C ASP A 6 -3.64 13.08 2.79
N SER A 7 -4.23 12.72 1.64
CA SER A 7 -4.92 13.64 0.76
C SER A 7 -6.20 14.17 1.42
N HIS A 8 -6.28 15.49 1.60
CA HIS A 8 -7.48 16.20 2.04
C HIS A 8 -8.41 16.58 0.87
N THR A 9 -7.90 16.46 -0.37
CA THR A 9 -8.66 16.57 -1.62
C THR A 9 -8.16 15.51 -2.59
N ALA A 10 -9.01 15.05 -3.52
CA ALA A 10 -8.66 13.94 -4.40
C ALA A 10 -7.51 14.24 -5.39
N PHE A 11 -7.12 15.51 -5.56
CA PHE A 11 -6.10 15.91 -6.54
C PHE A 11 -4.72 15.29 -6.28
N THR A 12 -4.41 14.93 -5.03
CA THR A 12 -3.10 14.33 -4.66
C THR A 12 -3.21 12.85 -4.29
N MET A 13 -4.35 12.20 -4.57
CA MET A 13 -4.57 10.81 -4.19
C MET A 13 -3.62 9.89 -4.96
N GLY A 14 -2.76 9.16 -4.25
CA GLY A 14 -1.79 8.24 -4.83
C GLY A 14 -0.45 8.86 -5.21
N GLU A 15 -0.26 10.16 -4.93
CA GLU A 15 1.05 10.81 -5.04
C GLU A 15 1.96 10.35 -3.89
N PHE A 16 3.02 9.62 -4.21
CA PHE A 16 3.94 9.01 -3.25
C PHE A 16 5.42 9.32 -3.55
N GLU A 17 5.70 10.23 -4.48
CA GLU A 17 7.03 10.51 -5.03
C GLU A 17 8.06 10.83 -3.93
N GLU A 18 7.70 11.70 -2.98
CA GLU A 18 8.60 12.09 -1.90
C GLU A 18 8.82 10.96 -0.89
N CYS A 19 7.80 10.15 -0.60
CA CYS A 19 7.96 8.98 0.26
C CYS A 19 8.90 7.95 -0.37
N LEU A 20 8.83 7.73 -1.68
CA LEU A 20 9.69 6.77 -2.38
C LEU A 20 11.17 7.16 -2.30
N LYS A 21 11.50 8.46 -2.42
CA LYS A 21 12.88 8.94 -2.25
C LYS A 21 13.45 8.63 -0.87
N ILE A 22 12.63 8.78 0.18
CA ILE A 22 13.04 8.48 1.56
C ILE A 22 13.31 6.99 1.74
N LEU A 23 12.50 6.13 1.12
CA LEU A 23 12.67 4.68 1.20
C LEU A 23 13.90 4.19 0.43
N ASP A 24 14.15 4.76 -0.73
CA ASP A 24 15.34 4.47 -1.53
C ASP A 24 16.63 4.86 -0.80
N ALA A 25 16.64 6.02 -0.13
CA ALA A 25 17.79 6.51 0.63
C ALA A 25 18.23 5.61 1.81
N VAL A 26 17.38 4.67 2.23
CA VAL A 26 17.68 3.72 3.32
C VAL A 26 17.63 2.26 2.85
N ASP A 27 17.66 2.02 1.53
CA ASP A 27 17.57 0.69 0.91
C ASP A 27 16.39 -0.13 1.45
N PHE A 28 15.23 0.53 1.64
CA PHE A 28 14.09 -0.14 2.25
C PHE A 28 13.58 -1.28 1.35
N PRO A 29 13.40 -2.50 1.87
CA PRO A 29 13.01 -3.66 1.08
C PRO A 29 11.62 -3.50 0.44
N PRO A 30 11.51 -3.49 -0.91
CA PRO A 30 10.23 -3.30 -1.60
C PRO A 30 9.18 -4.37 -1.27
N GLU A 31 9.58 -5.58 -0.93
CA GLU A 31 8.71 -6.68 -0.51
C GLU A 31 7.97 -6.39 0.81
N ARG A 32 8.45 -5.44 1.61
CA ARG A 32 7.81 -5.02 2.86
C ARG A 32 6.90 -3.79 2.71
N ILE A 33 6.73 -3.26 1.50
CA ILE A 33 5.78 -2.18 1.19
C ILE A 33 4.42 -2.78 0.82
N LEU A 34 3.34 -2.39 1.48
CA LEU A 34 2.01 -2.98 1.26
C LEU A 34 1.35 -2.51 -0.04
N ASN A 35 1.62 -1.28 -0.46
CA ASN A 35 0.99 -0.62 -1.61
C ASN A 35 1.45 -1.14 -2.98
N VAL A 36 2.33 -2.14 -3.03
CA VAL A 36 2.88 -2.67 -4.30
C VAL A 36 1.80 -3.33 -5.15
N SER A 37 0.79 -3.95 -4.54
CA SER A 37 -0.38 -4.46 -5.26
C SER A 37 -1.60 -4.54 -4.34
N PRO A 38 -2.83 -4.50 -4.89
CA PRO A 38 -4.05 -4.73 -4.12
C PRO A 38 -4.00 -6.04 -3.34
N ARG A 39 -3.58 -7.13 -4.00
CA ARG A 39 -3.43 -8.46 -3.40
C ARG A 39 -2.57 -8.47 -2.15
N ARG A 40 -1.46 -7.73 -2.13
CA ARG A 40 -0.54 -7.72 -0.98
C ARG A 40 -1.20 -7.09 0.25
N LEU A 41 -1.92 -6.00 0.06
CA LEU A 41 -2.68 -5.37 1.14
C LEU A 41 -3.82 -6.28 1.63
N LEU A 42 -4.56 -6.91 0.73
CA LEU A 42 -5.65 -7.84 1.09
C LEU A 42 -5.12 -9.04 1.89
N ASN A 43 -4.05 -9.68 1.42
CA ASN A 43 -3.40 -10.78 2.16
C ASN A 43 -2.93 -10.34 3.55
N PHE A 44 -2.41 -9.11 3.68
CA PHE A 44 -2.03 -8.56 4.99
C PHE A 44 -3.24 -8.41 5.91
N LEU A 45 -4.37 -7.88 5.42
CA LEU A 45 -5.58 -7.73 6.23
C LEU A 45 -6.17 -9.09 6.64
N GLU A 46 -6.19 -10.05 5.72
CA GLU A 46 -6.62 -11.43 6.01
C GLU A 46 -5.75 -12.08 7.10
N SER A 47 -4.43 -11.89 7.04
CA SER A 47 -3.50 -12.38 8.08
C SER A 47 -3.77 -11.79 9.47
N ARG A 48 -4.49 -10.66 9.55
CA ARG A 48 -4.88 -9.98 10.78
C ARG A 48 -6.31 -10.33 11.23
N GLY A 49 -6.96 -11.28 10.55
CA GLY A 49 -8.28 -11.80 10.91
C GLY A 49 -9.44 -11.21 10.11
N MET A 50 -9.18 -10.43 9.06
CA MET A 50 -10.24 -9.99 8.15
C MET A 50 -10.71 -11.17 7.28
N ALA A 51 -12.01 -11.31 7.08
CA ALA A 51 -12.53 -12.27 6.11
C ALA A 51 -12.18 -11.82 4.67
N PRO A 52 -11.92 -12.76 3.74
CA PRO A 52 -11.71 -12.42 2.33
C PRO A 52 -12.91 -11.68 1.73
N ILE A 53 -12.64 -10.70 0.86
CA ILE A 53 -13.66 -9.91 0.17
C ILE A 53 -13.79 -10.45 -1.25
N ALA A 54 -14.91 -11.10 -1.55
CA ALA A 54 -15.10 -11.83 -2.82
C ALA A 54 -15.09 -10.88 -4.04
N GLU A 55 -15.61 -9.67 -3.89
CA GLU A 55 -15.65 -8.63 -4.91
C GLU A 55 -14.27 -8.14 -5.34
N PHE A 56 -13.24 -8.42 -4.54
CA PHE A 56 -11.85 -8.08 -4.82
C PHE A 56 -11.02 -9.28 -5.30
N ALA A 57 -11.66 -10.40 -5.65
CA ALA A 57 -10.98 -11.59 -6.13
C ALA A 57 -10.13 -11.34 -7.39
N ASP A 58 -10.57 -10.44 -8.28
CA ASP A 58 -9.93 -10.16 -9.57
C ASP A 58 -8.96 -8.96 -9.54
N LEU A 59 -8.71 -8.38 -8.36
CA LEU A 59 -7.71 -7.33 -8.14
C LEU A 59 -6.28 -7.87 -7.94
#